data_AF-A0A7X0DRM1-F1
#
_entry.id   AF-A0A7X0DRM1-F1
#
_cell.length_a   1.000
_cell.length_b   1.000
_cell.length_c   1.000
_cell.angle_alpha   90.00
_cell.angle_beta   90.00
_cell.angle_gamma   90.00
#
_symmetry.space_group_name_H-M   'P 1'
#
loop_
_entity.id
_entity.type
_entity.pdbx_description
1 polymer ?
#
loop_
_entity_poly.entity_id
_entity_poly.type
_entity_poly.pdbx_seq_one_letter_code
_entity_poly.pdbx_strand_id
1 'polypeptide(L)' 'MDSFEPRDDLWIAVIDTERHYSVWPQDKQIPTGWEPAGFAGSRQECLAHIRDVWTDPRPLSLRSAISGDARL' A
#
# COMPACT_ATOMS: atom_id res chain seq x y z
N MET A 1 -23.79 4.97 11.70
CA MET A 1 -23.68 3.76 10.87
C MET A 1 -22.90 4.19 9.66
N ASP A 2 -21.57 4.13 9.75
CA ASP A 2 -20.69 4.56 8.67
C ASP A 2 -20.70 3.47 7.61
N SER A 3 -21.39 3.75 6.51
CA SER A 3 -21.22 3.04 5.24
C SER A 3 -19.80 3.27 4.75
N PHE A 4 -18.86 2.47 5.24
CA PHE A 4 -17.63 2.18 4.50
C PHE A 4 -18.01 1.22 3.36
N GLU A 5 -18.75 1.71 2.37
CA GLU A 5 -18.75 1.04 1.08
C GLU A 5 -17.28 1.08 0.62
N PRO A 6 -16.61 -0.08 0.48
CA PRO A 6 -15.28 -0.08 -0.07
C PRO A 6 -15.46 0.46 -1.49
N ARG A 7 -14.98 1.68 -1.73
CA ARG A 7 -14.81 2.11 -3.11
C ARG A 7 -13.91 1.06 -3.74
N ASP A 8 -14.38 0.47 -4.83
CA ASP A 8 -13.63 -0.42 -5.72
C ASP A 8 -12.52 0.36 -6.45
N ASP A 9 -11.88 1.29 -5.74
CA ASP A 9 -10.74 2.04 -6.21
C ASP A 9 -9.61 1.02 -6.31
N LEU A 10 -9.23 0.69 -7.53
CA LEU A 10 -8.03 -0.10 -7.80
C LEU A 10 -6.80 0.77 -7.56
N TRP A 11 -5.86 0.24 -6.79
CA TRP A 11 -4.56 0.83 -6.52
C TRP A 11 -3.48 -0.05 -7.11
N ILE A 12 -2.35 0.55 -7.44
CA ILE A 12 -1.15 -0.12 -7.87
C ILE A 12 0.00 0.26 -6.94
N ALA A 13 0.87 -0.70 -6.67
CA ALA A 13 2.16 -0.40 -6.09
C ALA A 13 3.05 0.22 -7.17
N VAL A 14 3.66 1.35 -6.88
CA VAL A 14 4.64 2.01 -7.74
C VAL A 14 5.99 2.07 -7.04
N ILE A 15 7.05 2.03 -7.82
CA ILE A 15 8.43 2.10 -7.39
C ILE A 15 9.16 3.16 -8.22
N ASP A 16 9.97 3.97 -7.56
CA ASP A 16 10.90 4.89 -8.22
C ASP A 16 12.27 4.21 -8.44
N THR A 17 13.09 4.81 -9.30
CA THR A 17 14.52 4.51 -9.47
C THR A 17 15.32 4.39 -8.18
N GLU A 18 14.97 5.14 -7.13
CA GLU A 18 15.60 5.07 -5.79
C GLU A 18 15.09 3.90 -4.92
N ARG A 19 14.23 3.02 -5.47
CA ARG A 19 13.56 1.91 -4.77
C ARG A 19 12.62 2.35 -3.64
N HIS A 20 12.05 3.54 -3.77
CA HIS A 20 10.98 3.99 -2.90
C HIS A 20 9.64 3.44 -3.38
N TYR A 21 8.92 2.74 -2.51
CA TYR A 21 7.59 2.22 -2.80
C TYR A 21 6.50 3.22 -2.40
N SER A 22 5.48 3.36 -3.24
CA SER A 22 4.24 4.09 -2.91
C SER A 22 3.03 3.40 -3.52
N VAL A 23 1.84 3.77 -3.05
CA VAL A 23 0.57 3.33 -3.66
C VAL A 23 0.00 4.45 -4.51
N TRP A 24 -0.40 4.12 -5.72
CA TRP A 24 -0.98 5.06 -6.68
C TRP A 24 -2.33 4.53 -7.18
N PRO A 25 -3.37 5.37 -7.34
CA PRO A 25 -4.64 4.94 -7.91
C PRO A 25 -4.46 4.56 -9.39
N GLN A 26 -4.96 3.40 -9.78
CA GLN A 26 -4.84 2.87 -11.14
C GLN A 26 -5.54 3.76 -12.19
N ASP A 27 -6.59 4.46 -11.78
CA ASP A 27 -7.35 5.40 -12.63
C ASP A 27 -6.54 6.64 -13.02
N LYS A 28 -5.44 6.94 -12.31
CA LYS A 28 -4.58 8.10 -12.62
C LYS A 28 -3.33 7.67 -13.38
N GLN A 29 -2.92 8.52 -14.32
CA GLN A 29 -1.63 8.39 -14.97
C GLN A 29 -0.50 8.43 -13.94
N ILE A 30 0.47 7.53 -14.10
CA ILE A 30 1.66 7.46 -13.25
C ILE A 30 2.60 8.63 -13.62
N PRO A 31 3.11 9.38 -12.63
CA PRO A 31 4.06 10.46 -12.89
C PRO A 31 5.40 9.93 -13.43
N THR A 32 6.07 10.75 -14.25
CA THR A 32 7.41 10.43 -14.79
C THR A 32 8.40 10.18 -13.66
N GLY A 33 9.16 9.07 -13.75
CA GLY A 33 10.11 8.61 -12.72
C GLY A 33 9.58 7.45 -11.89
N TRP A 34 8.26 7.26 -11.86
CA TRP A 34 7.62 6.14 -11.17
C TRP A 34 7.22 5.05 -12.15
N GLU A 35 7.41 3.80 -11.73
CA GLU A 35 7.07 2.61 -12.50
C GLU A 35 6.16 1.69 -11.69
N PRO A 36 5.23 0.95 -12.32
CA PRO A 36 4.40 -0.02 -11.61
C PRO A 36 5.28 -1.17 -11.09
N ALA A 37 5.21 -1.44 -9.79
CA ALA A 37 5.95 -2.51 -9.12
C ALA A 37 5.40 -3.93 -9.42
N GLY A 38 4.40 -4.04 -10.30
CA GLY A 38 3.80 -5.31 -10.71
C GLY A 38 2.70 -5.84 -9.79
N PHE A 39 2.20 -5.03 -8.86
CA PHE A 39 1.10 -5.39 -7.97
C PHE A 39 -0.06 -4.38 -8.07
N ALA A 40 -1.28 -4.88 -8.22
CA ALA A 40 -2.51 -4.10 -8.29
C ALA A 40 -3.59 -4.75 -7.41
N GLY A 41 -4.37 -3.95 -6.71
CA GLY A 41 -5.45 -4.42 -5.85
C GLY A 41 -6.00 -3.29 -4.98
N SER A 42 -6.56 -3.64 -3.83
CA SER A 42 -7.03 -2.64 -2.89
C SER A 42 -5.84 -1.83 -2.33
N ARG A 43 -6.11 -0.59 -1.86
CA ARG A 43 -5.07 0.22 -1.19
C ARG A 43 -4.37 -0.55 -0.07
N GLN A 44 -5.12 -1.32 0.71
CA GLN A 44 -4.61 -2.11 1.83
C GLN A 44 -3.73 -3.28 1.35
N GLU A 45 -4.13 -3.96 0.29
CA GLU A 45 -3.35 -5.04 -0.31
C GLU A 45 -2.03 -4.52 -0.88
N CYS A 46 -2.05 -3.39 -1.59
CA CYS A 46 -0.84 -2.76 -2.10
C CYS A 46 0.11 -2.37 -0.95
N LEU A 47 -0.42 -1.81 0.14
CA LEU A 47 0.38 -1.49 1.33
C LEU A 47 0.94 -2.74 2.01
N ALA A 48 0.18 -3.83 2.08
CA ALA A 48 0.64 -5.09 2.64
C ALA A 48 1.75 -5.71 1.78
N HIS A 49 1.57 -5.73 0.45
CA HIS A 49 2.59 -6.16 -0.50
C HIS A 49 3.87 -5.33 -0.36
N ILE A 50 3.76 -3.99 -0.32
CA ILE A 50 4.90 -3.09 -0.09
C ILE A 50 5.60 -3.42 1.21
N ARG A 51 4.88 -3.66 2.31
CA ARG A 51 5.50 -4.04 3.61
C ARG A 51 6.25 -5.38 3.56
N ASP A 52 5.78 -6.31 2.75
CA ASP A 52 6.40 -7.63 2.58
C ASP A 52 7.68 -7.53 1.73
N VAL A 53 7.58 -6.89 0.55
CA VAL A 53 8.72 -6.74 -0.39
C VAL A 53 9.74 -5.71 0.07
N TRP A 54 9.32 -4.68 0.81
CA TRP A 54 10.19 -3.71 1.44
C TRP A 54 10.69 -4.26 2.79
N THR A 55 11.35 -5.42 2.72
CA THR A 55 11.77 -6.24 3.87
C THR A 55 12.86 -5.57 4.74
N ASP A 56 13.48 -4.46 4.28
CA ASP A 56 14.42 -3.71 5.12
C ASP A 56 14.35 -2.18 4.89
N PRO A 57 13.52 -1.50 5.70
CA PRO A 57 13.86 -0.17 6.22
C PRO A 57 13.66 -0.12 7.74
N ARG A 58 14.43 -0.83 8.56
CA ARG A 58 14.13 -0.89 10.01
C ARG A 58 14.62 0.35 10.76
N PRO A 59 13.85 0.81 11.77
CA PRO A 59 14.22 0.39 13.11
C PRO A 59 13.12 -0.44 13.81
N LEU A 60 13.60 -1.37 14.63
CA LEU A 60 12.93 -2.51 15.29
C LEU A 60 11.69 -2.22 16.16
N SER A 61 11.16 -1.01 16.22
CA SER A 61 10.21 -0.59 17.27
C SER A 61 8.72 -0.66 16.92
N LEU A 62 8.33 -1.08 15.71
CA LEU A 62 6.94 -1.00 15.23
C LEU A 62 6.28 -2.36 14.93
N ARG A 63 6.72 -3.44 15.60
CA ARG A 63 6.08 -4.76 15.50
C ARG A 63 4.78 -4.91 16.31
N SER A 64 4.32 -3.89 17.04
CA SER A 64 3.08 -3.95 17.83
C SER A 64 2.11 -2.83 17.48
N ALA A 65 1.28 -3.02 16.46
CA ALA A 65 -0.01 -2.31 16.33
C ALA A 65 -0.88 -2.91 15.21
N ILE A 66 -1.14 -4.21 15.23
CA ILE A 66 -2.26 -4.79 14.47
C ILE A 66 -2.95 -5.84 15.34
N SER A 67 -3.67 -5.36 16.35
CA SER A 67 -4.83 -6.05 16.92
C SER A 67 -5.76 -4.95 17.40
N GLY A 68 -6.49 -4.38 16.44
CA GLY A 68 -7.50 -3.35 16.66
C GLY A 68 -8.82 -3.72 16.00
N ASP A 69 -9.15 -5.01 15.95
CA ASP A 69 -10.53 -5.44 15.90
C ASP A 69 -10.92 -5.85 17.33
N ALA A 70 -11.32 -4.85 18.11
CA ALA A 70 -11.98 -5.05 19.38
C ALA A 70 -13.27 -4.25 19.32
N ARG A 71 -14.25 -4.82 18.61
CA ARG A 71 -15.64 -4.50 18.83
C ARG A 71 -16.27 -5.73 19.48
N LEU A 72 -16.39 -5.69 20.81
CA LEU A 72 -17.54 -6.11 21.62
C LEU A 72 -17.24 -5.87 23.11
#